data_AF-A0A1H0C9Y8-F1
#
_entry.id   AF-A0A1H0C9Y8-F1
#
_cell.length_a   1.000
_cell.length_b   1.000
_cell.length_c   1.000
_cell.angle_alpha   90.00
_cell.angle_beta   90.00
_cell.angle_gamma   90.00
#
_symmetry.space_group_name_H-M   'P 1'
#
loop_
_entity.id
_entity.type
_entity.pdbx_description
1 polymer ?
#
loop_
_entity_poly.entity_id
_entity_poly.type
_entity_poly.pdbx_seq_one_letter_code
_entity_poly.pdbx_strand_id
1 'polypeptide(L)'
;MGNGDGTHPPHAKVAEVQRLATALAARVRYAQLVGRPVYEEQIAALVGAARLLDAENAPWPPMVEEVLTELAKSLDGPDPAAQGVGP
;
A
#
# COMPACT_ATOMS: atom_id res chain seq x y z
N MET A 1 4.61 34.07 -21.69
CA MET A 1 4.37 33.71 -20.27
C MET A 1 4.15 32.20 -20.25
N GLY A 2 4.98 31.48 -19.48
CA GLY A 2 5.27 30.07 -19.69
C GLY A 2 4.12 29.11 -19.40
N ASN A 3 3.76 28.32 -20.40
CA ASN A 3 3.04 27.06 -20.22
C ASN A 3 4.13 25.98 -20.16
N GLY A 4 4.67 25.74 -18.97
CA GLY A 4 5.59 24.63 -18.76
C GLY A 4 4.83 23.33 -18.95
N ASP A 5 5.16 22.62 -20.03
CA ASP A 5 4.66 21.30 -20.40
C ASP A 5 4.34 20.42 -19.20
N GLY A 6 3.06 20.05 -19.06
CA GLY A 6 2.56 19.06 -18.12
C GLY A 6 2.98 17.62 -18.46
N THR A 7 4.14 17.44 -19.07
CA THR A 7 4.68 16.15 -19.50
C THR A 7 5.89 15.83 -18.65
N HIS A 8 5.64 15.46 -17.39
CA HIS A 8 6.65 14.72 -16.65
C HIS A 8 6.94 13.43 -17.45
N PRO A 9 8.20 13.06 -17.70
CA PRO A 9 8.51 11.79 -18.35
C PRO A 9 7.84 10.66 -17.56
N PRO A 10 7.39 9.57 -18.22
CA PRO A 10 6.63 8.50 -17.58
C PRO A 10 7.29 7.98 -16.29
N HIS A 11 8.62 7.95 -16.24
CA HIS A 11 9.40 7.62 -15.05
C HIS A 11 9.21 8.58 -13.86
N ALA A 12 9.09 9.89 -14.08
CA ALA A 12 8.87 10.86 -13.02
C ALA A 12 7.46 10.72 -12.40
N LYS A 13 6.47 10.31 -13.20
CA LYS A 13 5.13 9.99 -12.71
C LYS A 13 5.12 8.69 -11.89
N VAL A 14 5.84 7.66 -12.32
CA VAL A 14 5.97 6.41 -11.55
C VAL A 14 6.68 6.65 -10.21
N ALA A 15 7.78 7.41 -10.20
CA ALA A 15 8.49 7.77 -8.98
C ALA A 15 7.62 8.58 -8.01
N GLU A 16 6.78 9.46 -8.53
CA GLU A 16 5.76 10.18 -7.76
C GLU A 16 4.77 9.23 -7.09
N VAL A 17 4.21 8.27 -7.86
CA VAL A 17 3.29 7.25 -7.33
C VAL A 17 3.97 6.40 -6.27
N GLN A 18 5.22 5.97 -6.47
CA GLN A 18 5.98 5.21 -5.46
C GLN A 18 6.14 6.01 -4.17
N ARG A 19 6.45 7.32 -4.25
CA ARG A 19 6.56 8.17 -3.06
C ARG A 19 5.22 8.32 -2.35
N LEU A 20 4.15 8.61 -3.07
CA LEU A 20 2.81 8.76 -2.50
C LEU A 20 2.31 7.46 -1.87
N ALA A 21 2.51 6.33 -2.53
CA ALA A 21 2.17 5.01 -2.01
C ALA A 21 2.95 4.69 -0.73
N THR A 22 4.25 5.01 -0.68
CA THR A 22 5.08 4.85 0.52
C THR A 22 4.55 5.70 1.68
N ALA A 23 4.23 6.97 1.44
CA ALA A 23 3.68 7.86 2.47
C ALA A 23 2.32 7.36 2.99
N LEU A 24 1.47 6.84 2.10
CA LEU A 24 0.19 6.26 2.48
C LEU A 24 0.36 4.97 3.29
N ALA A 25 1.24 4.07 2.87
CA ALA A 25 1.56 2.85 3.60
C ALA A 25 2.10 3.16 5.01
N ALA A 26 2.99 4.15 5.14
CA ALA A 26 3.48 4.62 6.44
C ALA A 26 2.34 5.09 7.36
N ARG A 27 1.38 5.85 6.80
CA ARG A 27 0.21 6.33 7.55
C ARG A 27 -0.68 5.18 8.01
N VAL A 28 -0.95 4.20 7.14
CA VAL A 28 -1.72 3.00 7.49
C VAL A 28 -1.01 2.22 8.59
N ARG A 29 0.29 1.97 8.43
CA ARG A 29 1.09 1.24 9.43
C ARG A 29 1.14 1.95 10.77
N TYR A 30 1.32 3.27 10.77
CA TYR A 30 1.30 4.06 11.99
C TYR A 30 -0.06 3.96 12.69
N ALA A 31 -1.16 4.10 11.94
CA ALA A 31 -2.50 3.97 12.52
C ALA A 31 -2.71 2.61 13.18
N GLN A 32 -2.31 1.51 12.54
CA GLN A 32 -2.34 0.18 13.13
C GLN A 32 -1.50 0.10 14.41
N LEU A 33 -0.26 0.62 14.38
CA LEU A 33 0.67 0.59 15.50
C LEU A 33 0.12 1.31 16.74
N VAL A 34 -0.55 2.44 16.56
CA VAL A 34 -1.12 3.24 17.65
C VAL A 34 -2.59 2.89 17.96
N GLY A 35 -3.12 1.79 17.42
CA GLY A 35 -4.50 1.35 17.66
C GLY A 35 -5.56 2.32 17.14
N ARG A 36 -5.25 3.11 16.12
CA ARG A 36 -6.19 4.01 15.43
C ARG A 36 -6.89 3.26 14.29
N PRO A 37 -8.14 3.63 13.97
CA PRO A 37 -8.84 3.03 12.84
C PRO A 37 -8.09 3.32 11.54
N VAL A 38 -7.90 2.28 10.73
CA VAL A 38 -7.53 2.39 9.32
C VAL A 38 -8.82 2.48 8.52
N TYR A 39 -8.95 3.53 7.72
CA TYR A 39 -10.15 3.78 6.93
C TYR A 39 -10.08 3.01 5.61
N GLU A 40 -11.23 2.52 5.15
CA GLU A 40 -11.35 1.72 3.92
C GLU A 40 -10.83 2.47 2.70
N GLU A 41 -11.02 3.79 2.63
CA GLU A 41 -10.53 4.64 1.54
C GLU A 41 -9.00 4.67 1.48
N GLN A 42 -8.31 4.58 2.63
CA GLN A 42 -6.85 4.51 2.67
C GLN A 42 -6.34 3.17 2.16
N ILE A 43 -7.06 2.09 2.48
CA ILE A 43 -6.76 0.74 1.97
C ILE A 43 -7.00 0.70 0.46
N ALA A 44 -8.16 1.17 0.00
CA ALA A 44 -8.51 1.24 -1.41
C ALA A 44 -7.52 2.08 -2.22
N ALA A 45 -7.08 3.23 -1.69
CA ALA A 45 -6.08 4.08 -2.32
C ALA A 45 -4.70 3.39 -2.40
N LEU A 46 -4.31 2.64 -1.36
CA LEU A 46 -3.04 1.88 -1.37
C LEU A 46 -3.07 0.75 -2.39
N VAL A 47 -4.16 -0.01 -2.46
CA VAL A 47 -4.39 -1.05 -3.47
C VAL A 47 -4.40 -0.46 -4.87
N GLY A 48 -5.06 0.69 -5.06
CA GLY A 48 -5.08 1.42 -6.33
C GLY A 48 -3.69 1.86 -6.78
N ALA A 49 -2.86 2.37 -5.86
CA ALA A 49 -1.49 2.75 -6.15
C ALA A 49 -0.62 1.54 -6.54
N ALA A 50 -0.76 0.41 -5.83
CA ALA A 50 -0.05 -0.83 -6.15
C ALA A 50 -0.41 -1.35 -7.55
N ARG A 51 -1.70 -1.38 -7.90
CA ARG A 51 -2.16 -1.74 -9.26
C ARG A 51 -1.61 -0.82 -10.34
N LEU A 52 -1.49 0.48 -10.05
CA LEU A 52 -0.88 1.43 -10.96
C LEU A 52 0.62 1.16 -11.16
N LEU A 53 1.34 0.79 -10.10
CA LEU A 53 2.75 0.39 -10.21
C LEU A 53 2.92 -0.90 -11.01
N ASP A 54 2.04 -1.89 -10.81
CA ASP A 54 2.04 -3.13 -11.60
C ASP A 54 1.82 -2.87 -13.08
N ALA A 55 0.84 -2.02 -13.42
CA ALA A 55 0.53 -1.67 -14.81
C ALA A 55 1.74 -1.03 -15.53
N GLU A 56 2.59 -0.32 -14.79
CA GLU A 56 3.80 0.34 -15.30
C GLU A 56 5.05 -0.55 -15.17
N ASN A 57 4.91 -1.83 -14.75
CA ASN A 57 6.01 -2.75 -14.44
C ASN A 57 7.02 -2.18 -13.42
N ALA A 58 6.54 -1.32 -12.53
CA ALA A 58 7.35 -0.67 -11.51
C ALA A 58 7.36 -1.52 -10.23
N PRO A 59 8.52 -1.67 -9.56
CA PRO A 59 8.58 -2.40 -8.31
C PRO A 59 7.78 -1.67 -7.22
N TRP A 60 7.13 -2.45 -6.37
CA TRP A 60 6.48 -1.89 -5.19
C TRP A 60 7.55 -1.40 -4.20
N PRO A 61 7.33 -0.25 -3.55
CA PRO A 61 8.14 0.13 -2.40
C PRO A 61 8.00 -0.93 -1.29
N PRO A 62 9.07 -1.28 -0.56
CA PRO A 62 9.02 -2.34 0.47
C PRO A 62 7.90 -2.16 1.50
N MET A 63 7.67 -0.93 1.95
CA MET A 63 6.61 -0.64 2.92
C MET A 63 5.19 -0.84 2.36
N VAL A 64 5.00 -0.67 1.05
CA VAL A 64 3.71 -0.96 0.38
C VAL A 64 3.47 -2.46 0.36
N GLU A 65 4.49 -3.24 -0.02
CA GLU A 65 4.45 -4.70 -0.04
C GLU A 65 4.16 -5.28 1.35
N GLU A 66 4.86 -4.80 2.38
CA GLU A 66 4.63 -5.21 3.77
C GLU A 66 3.19 -4.96 4.22
N VAL A 67 2.68 -3.73 4.03
CA VAL A 67 1.33 -3.38 4.48
C VAL A 67 0.26 -4.18 3.74
N LEU A 68 0.40 -4.36 2.43
CA LEU A 68 -0.57 -5.16 1.65
C LEU A 68 -0.53 -6.64 2.02
N THR A 69 0.67 -7.19 2.28
CA THR A 69 0.82 -8.58 2.75
C THR A 69 0.14 -8.79 4.09
N GLU A 70 0.30 -7.88 5.05
CA GLU A 70 -0.37 -7.97 6.35
C GLU A 70 -1.89 -7.77 6.25
N LEU A 71 -2.35 -6.91 5.33
CA LEU A 71 -3.78 -6.75 5.04
C LEU A 71 -4.37 -8.04 4.46
N ALA A 72 -3.68 -8.71 3.54
CA ALA A 72 -4.13 -9.99 2.98
C ALA A 72 -4.26 -11.07 4.07
N LYS A 73 -3.24 -11.21 4.94
CA LYS A 73 -3.28 -12.13 6.09
C LYS A 73 -4.45 -11.85 7.04
N SER A 74 -4.79 -10.57 7.23
CA SER A 74 -5.90 -10.17 8.10
C SER A 74 -7.26 -10.54 7.52
N LEU A 75 -7.38 -10.61 6.19
CA LEU A 75 -8.60 -10.98 5.48
C LEU A 75 -8.81 -12.49 5.41
N ASP A 76 -7.72 -13.27 5.32
CA ASP A 76 -7.77 -14.74 5.31
C ASP A 76 -8.19 -15.33 6.68
N GLY A 77 -8.28 -14.50 7.72
CA GLY A 77 -8.67 -14.91 9.07
C GLY A 77 -7.57 -15.72 9.78
N PRO A 78 -7.65 -15.89 11.11
CA PRO A 78 -6.73 -16.77 11.81
C PRO A 78 -6.91 -18.20 11.27
N ASP A 79 -5.83 -18.80 10.80
CA ASP A 79 -5.79 -20.19 10.39
C ASP A 79 -6.37 -21.06 11.53
N PRO A 80 -7.50 -21.78 11.31
CA PRO A 80 -8.12 -22.58 12.36
C PRO A 80 -7.22 -23.71 12.87
N ALA A 81 -6.09 -24.00 12.20
CA ALA A 81 -5.12 -25.00 12.63
C ALA A 81 -4.26 -24.59 13.84
N ALA A 82 -4.19 -23.31 14.20
CA ALA A 82 -3.42 -22.86 15.37
C ALA A 82 -4.18 -22.97 16.70
N GLN A 83 -5.47 -23.33 16.66
CA GLN A 83 -6.30 -23.57 17.84
C GLN A 83 -6.60 -25.06 17.99
N GLY A 84 -5.58 -25.84 18.33
CA GLY A 84 -5.77 -27.27 18.57
C GLY A 84 -4.55 -27.96 19.14
N VAL A 85 -4.51 -28.04 20.46
CA VAL A 85 -4.33 -29.27 21.27
C VAL A 85 -3.75 -28.88 22.63
N GLY A 86 -4.65 -28.67 23.59
CA GLY A 86 -4.46 -29.15 24.95
C GLY A 86 -5.06 -30.56 25.03
N PRO A 87 -4.42 -31.49 25.74
CA PRO A 87 -4.77 -31.71 27.13
C PRO A 87 -3.72 -31.24 28.14
#